data_AF-A0A3P6RD68-F1
#
_entry.id   AF-A0A3P6RD68-F1
#
_cell.length_a   1.000
_cell.length_b   1.000
_cell.length_c   1.000
_cell.angle_alpha   90.00
_cell.angle_beta   90.00
_cell.angle_gamma   90.00
#
_symmetry.space_group_name_H-M   'P 1'
#
loop_
_entity.id
_entity.type
_entity.pdbx_description
1 polymer ?
#
loop_
_entity_poly.entity_id
_entity_poly.type
_entity_poly.pdbx_seq_one_letter_code
_entity_poly.pdbx_strand_id
1 'polypeptide(L)'
;MKSSSRPTSMCMTPRQDPLTFEVLPQEGLKNESVEFILGMPLNQVLTLIQHNARILSNIELMYSRKDPLGRDICVYLSNDGIRLLFHPVTQLLRLIEVDNLSQIVLKYKEKIFSEPGAEVSMDKVDEFFGSTHPGG
;
A
#
# COMPACT_ATOMS: atom_id res chain seq x y z
N MET A 1 -8.71 16.30 48.36
CA MET A 1 -8.30 16.50 46.95
C MET A 1 -7.53 15.27 46.50
N LYS A 2 -8.10 14.41 45.64
CA LYS A 2 -7.35 13.39 44.89
C LYS A 2 -7.77 13.52 43.43
N SER A 3 -6.89 14.14 42.66
CA SER A 3 -6.99 14.21 41.20
C SER A 3 -6.76 12.81 40.65
N SER A 4 -7.78 12.20 40.07
CA SER A 4 -7.67 10.98 39.29
C SER A 4 -7.59 11.38 37.83
N SER A 5 -6.37 11.37 37.29
CA SER A 5 -6.14 11.55 35.86
C SER A 5 -6.74 10.37 35.11
N ARG A 6 -7.70 10.67 34.23
CA ARG A 6 -8.24 9.68 33.28
C ARG A 6 -7.12 9.26 32.32
N PRO A 7 -6.99 7.97 31.97
CA PRO A 7 -6.16 7.58 30.84
C PRO A 7 -6.86 8.10 29.58
N THR A 8 -6.25 9.08 28.91
CA THR A 8 -6.67 9.47 27.56
C THR A 8 -6.28 8.35 26.64
N SER A 9 -7.17 7.37 26.44
CA SER A 9 -7.09 6.48 25.31
C SER A 9 -7.15 7.36 24.07
N MET A 10 -6.01 7.56 23.42
CA MET A 10 -5.96 8.15 22.09
C MET A 10 -6.56 7.11 21.14
N CYS A 11 -7.88 7.05 21.07
CA CYS A 11 -8.54 6.50 19.90
C CYS A 11 -8.12 7.39 18.73
N MET A 12 -7.05 6.98 18.04
CA MET A 12 -6.81 7.43 16.68
C MET A 12 -8.07 7.04 15.91
N THR A 13 -8.88 8.04 15.56
CA THR A 13 -10.04 7.85 14.69
C THR A 13 -9.56 7.17 13.41
N PRO A 14 -10.22 6.09 12.94
CA PRO A 14 -9.90 5.52 11.64
C PRO A 14 -10.00 6.62 10.60
N ARG A 15 -9.02 6.67 9.70
CA ARG A 15 -8.92 7.64 8.61
C ARG A 15 -10.25 7.64 7.84
N GLN A 16 -10.91 8.81 7.73
CA GLN A 16 -12.24 8.91 7.12
C GLN A 16 -12.23 8.74 5.59
N ASP A 17 -11.10 9.02 4.93
CA ASP A 17 -10.99 8.94 3.47
C ASP A 17 -9.86 8.01 3.01
N PRO A 18 -10.12 7.13 2.02
CA PRO A 18 -9.11 6.24 1.44
C PRO A 18 -7.97 7.03 0.80
N LEU A 19 -6.76 6.51 0.87
CA LEU A 19 -5.64 7.11 0.15
C LEU A 19 -5.81 6.94 -1.36
N THR A 20 -5.41 7.98 -2.10
CA THR A 20 -5.35 7.93 -3.57
C THR A 20 -3.91 7.72 -4.01
N PHE A 21 -3.67 6.75 -4.89
CA PHE A 21 -2.38 6.49 -5.51
C PHE A 21 -2.49 6.48 -7.03
N GLU A 22 -1.52 7.08 -7.70
CA GLU A 22 -1.26 6.93 -9.13
C GLU A 22 -0.41 5.67 -9.36
N VAL A 23 -0.89 4.81 -10.25
CA VAL A 23 -0.16 3.64 -10.72
C VAL A 23 0.86 4.08 -11.76
N LEU A 24 2.13 3.76 -11.51
CA LEU A 24 3.23 3.89 -12.47
C LEU A 24 3.52 2.51 -13.06
N PRO A 25 3.06 2.19 -14.28
CA PRO A 25 3.24 0.85 -14.85
C PRO A 25 4.71 0.47 -14.89
N GLN A 26 5.01 -0.75 -14.45
CA GLN A 26 6.37 -1.32 -14.39
C GLN A 26 7.34 -0.59 -13.43
N GLU A 27 6.88 0.45 -12.72
CA GLU A 27 7.71 1.25 -11.83
C GLU A 27 7.21 1.22 -10.39
N GLY A 28 5.93 1.48 -10.11
CA GLY A 28 5.47 1.57 -8.73
C GLY A 28 4.11 2.21 -8.48
N LEU A 29 3.91 2.68 -7.23
CA LEU A 29 2.75 3.43 -6.78
C LEU A 29 3.21 4.75 -6.16
N LYS A 30 2.57 5.86 -6.51
CA LYS A 30 2.89 7.16 -5.89
C LYS A 30 1.66 7.97 -5.54
N ASN A 31 1.80 8.90 -4.60
CA ASN A 31 0.87 9.99 -4.38
C ASN A 31 1.64 11.26 -4.01
N GLU A 32 0.95 12.30 -3.54
CA GLU A 32 1.57 13.59 -3.20
C GLU A 32 2.58 13.52 -2.04
N SER A 33 2.49 12.49 -1.18
CA SER A 33 3.30 12.36 0.04
C SER A 33 4.33 11.25 -0.02
N VAL A 34 4.06 10.16 -0.75
CA VAL A 34 4.89 8.95 -0.77
C VAL A 34 4.97 8.33 -2.15
N GLU A 35 6.10 7.69 -2.43
CA GLU A 35 6.31 6.84 -3.61
C GLU A 35 6.91 5.50 -3.20
N PHE A 36 6.37 4.42 -3.75
CA PHE A 36 6.88 3.06 -3.61
C PHE A 36 7.30 2.60 -5.00
N ILE A 37 8.62 2.51 -5.22
CA ILE A 37 9.20 2.18 -6.53
C ILE A 37 9.88 0.82 -6.46
N LEU A 38 9.66 -0.01 -7.46
CA LEU A 38 10.34 -1.29 -7.61
C LEU A 38 11.86 -1.09 -7.59
N GLY A 39 12.55 -1.93 -6.82
CA GLY A 39 13.98 -1.79 -6.54
C GLY A 39 14.30 -0.92 -5.32
N MET A 40 13.34 -0.23 -4.70
CA MET A 40 13.60 0.59 -3.51
C MET A 40 14.04 -0.30 -2.32
N PRO A 41 15.13 0.05 -1.61
CA PRO A 41 15.57 -0.67 -0.42
C PRO A 41 14.55 -0.63 0.73
N LEU A 42 14.42 -1.74 1.47
CA LEU A 42 13.52 -1.85 2.63
C LEU A 42 13.73 -0.73 3.65
N ASN A 43 14.97 -0.39 3.98
CA ASN A 43 15.26 0.68 4.93
C ASN A 43 14.78 2.06 4.44
N GLN A 44 14.85 2.32 3.13
CA GLN A 44 14.33 3.54 2.54
C GLN A 44 12.80 3.59 2.65
N VAL A 45 12.11 2.50 2.33
CA VAL A 45 10.65 2.39 2.49
C VAL A 45 10.23 2.57 3.95
N LEU A 46 10.91 1.92 4.90
CA LEU A 46 10.60 2.07 6.33
C LEU A 46 10.81 3.51 6.81
N THR A 47 11.84 4.20 6.32
CA THR A 47 12.10 5.61 6.63
C THR A 47 11.00 6.51 6.05
N LEU A 48 10.60 6.28 4.80
CA LEU A 48 9.51 6.99 4.15
C LEU A 48 8.19 6.83 4.92
N ILE A 49 7.89 5.60 5.34
CA ILE A 49 6.75 5.27 6.18
C ILE A 49 6.79 6.05 7.51
N GLN A 50 7.93 6.01 8.21
CA GLN A 50 8.09 6.69 9.50
C GLN A 50 7.89 8.20 9.36
N HIS A 51 8.42 8.80 8.30
CA HIS A 51 8.28 10.23 8.03
C HIS A 51 6.83 10.62 7.70
N ASN A 52 6.03 9.66 7.19
CA ASN A 52 4.64 9.84 6.81
C ASN A 52 3.66 9.09 7.73
N ALA A 53 4.05 8.79 8.97
CA ALA A 53 3.27 7.96 9.90
C ALA A 53 1.89 8.51 10.27
N ARG A 54 1.63 9.79 9.99
CA ARG A 54 0.29 10.40 10.13
C ARG A 54 -0.70 9.88 9.09
N ILE A 55 -0.22 9.59 7.89
CA ILE A 55 -1.06 9.15 6.76
C ILE A 55 -0.94 7.65 6.50
N LEU A 56 0.25 7.07 6.70
CA LEU A 56 0.50 5.62 6.61
C LEU A 56 0.48 5.04 8.02
N SER A 57 -0.58 4.32 8.35
CA SER A 57 -0.82 3.78 9.69
C SER A 57 -1.22 2.31 9.63
N ASN A 58 -1.14 1.62 10.78
CA ASN A 58 -1.46 0.20 10.91
C ASN A 58 -0.59 -0.71 10.02
N ILE A 59 0.70 -0.73 10.34
CA ILE A 59 1.74 -1.35 9.52
C ILE A 59 2.21 -2.64 10.16
N GLU A 60 2.21 -3.72 9.40
CA GLU A 60 2.68 -5.03 9.83
C GLU A 60 3.96 -5.39 9.08
N LEU A 61 5.01 -5.79 9.81
CA LEU A 61 6.24 -6.31 9.23
C LEU A 61 6.29 -7.82 9.44
N MET A 62 6.24 -8.57 8.35
CA MET A 62 6.24 -10.03 8.34
C MET A 62 7.52 -10.55 7.68
N TYR A 63 8.17 -11.53 8.33
CA TYR A 63 9.31 -12.24 7.78
C TYR A 63 9.42 -13.62 8.43
N SER A 64 10.05 -14.56 7.72
CA SER A 64 10.22 -15.93 8.21
C SER A 64 11.43 -16.04 9.13
N ARG A 65 11.23 -16.28 10.42
CA ARG A 65 12.35 -16.56 11.34
C ARG A 65 13.01 -17.92 11.10
N LYS A 66 12.26 -18.88 10.57
CA LYS A 66 12.76 -20.25 10.29
C LYS A 66 13.53 -20.31 8.96
N ASP A 67 13.22 -19.41 8.04
CA ASP A 67 13.80 -19.35 6.70
C ASP A 67 13.95 -17.88 6.25
N PRO A 68 14.87 -17.11 6.87
CA PRO A 68 14.97 -15.66 6.68
C PRO A 68 15.48 -15.27 5.29
N LEU A 69 16.13 -16.19 4.57
CA LEU A 69 16.69 -15.94 3.25
C LEU A 69 15.85 -16.56 2.11
N GLY A 70 14.94 -17.48 2.42
CA GLY A 70 14.10 -18.16 1.43
C GLY A 70 12.70 -17.59 1.25
N ARG A 71 12.23 -16.72 2.17
CA ARG A 71 10.91 -16.07 2.07
C ARG A 71 11.00 -14.56 2.16
N ASP A 72 10.28 -13.89 1.27
CA ASP A 72 10.17 -12.44 1.23
C ASP A 72 9.85 -11.82 2.58
N ILE A 73 10.37 -10.61 2.74
CA ILE A 73 9.96 -9.71 3.80
C ILE A 73 8.75 -8.94 3.28
N CYS A 74 7.66 -8.90 4.03
CA CYS A 74 6.47 -8.16 3.66
C CYS A 74 6.26 -7.00 4.65
N VAL A 75 6.10 -5.80 4.11
CA VAL A 75 5.55 -4.65 4.83
C VAL A 75 4.11 -4.48 4.35
N TYR A 76 3.16 -4.67 5.26
CA TYR A 76 1.73 -4.56 4.95
C TYR A 76 1.14 -3.29 5.53
N LEU A 77 0.60 -2.43 4.68
CA LEU A 77 -0.14 -1.23 5.02
C LEU A 77 -1.62 -1.60 5.06
N SER A 78 -2.06 -2.21 6.15
CA SER A 78 -3.37 -2.87 6.26
C SER A 78 -4.57 -1.93 6.19
N ASN A 79 -4.38 -0.64 6.49
CA ASN A 79 -5.44 0.37 6.31
C ASN A 79 -5.67 0.74 4.84
N ASP A 80 -4.69 0.49 3.98
CA ASP A 80 -4.68 0.88 2.57
C ASP A 80 -4.75 -0.33 1.63
N GLY A 81 -4.69 -1.56 2.16
CA GLY A 81 -4.69 -2.79 1.36
C GLY A 81 -3.45 -2.95 0.48
N ILE A 82 -2.29 -2.41 0.90
CA ILE A 82 -1.03 -2.47 0.12
C ILE A 82 -0.02 -3.40 0.80
N ARG A 83 0.46 -4.42 0.08
CA ARG A 83 1.61 -5.25 0.44
C ARG A 83 2.83 -4.87 -0.36
N LEU A 84 3.91 -4.54 0.34
CA LEU A 84 5.23 -4.31 -0.24
C LEU A 84 6.09 -5.53 0.05
N LEU A 85 6.41 -6.32 -0.98
CA LEU A 85 7.23 -7.52 -0.84
C LEU A 85 8.66 -7.24 -1.27
N PHE A 86 9.59 -7.53 -0.37
CA PHE A 86 11.01 -7.33 -0.56
C PHE A 86 11.70 -8.68 -0.72
N HIS A 87 12.63 -8.74 -1.66
CA HIS A 87 13.48 -9.90 -1.84
C HIS A 87 14.23 -10.20 -0.52
N PRO A 88 14.26 -11.45 -0.02
CA PRO A 88 14.78 -11.77 1.31
C PRO A 88 16.26 -11.43 1.50
N VAL A 89 17.07 -11.62 0.45
CA VAL A 89 18.52 -11.35 0.49
C VAL A 89 18.86 -9.90 0.17
N THR A 90 18.48 -9.39 -1.01
CA THR A 90 18.83 -8.03 -1.43
C THR A 90 18.01 -6.94 -0.74
N GLN A 91 16.89 -7.30 -0.10
CA GLN A 91 15.95 -6.39 0.56
C GLN A 91 15.45 -5.26 -0.35
N LEU A 92 15.43 -5.49 -1.67
CA LEU A 92 14.86 -4.57 -2.63
C LEU A 92 13.40 -4.91 -2.85
N LEU A 93 12.55 -3.88 -2.92
CA LEU A 93 11.13 -4.00 -3.23
C LEU A 93 11.00 -4.67 -4.60
N ARG A 94 10.38 -5.84 -4.64
CA ARG A 94 10.25 -6.64 -5.88
C ARG A 94 8.82 -6.78 -6.36
N LEU A 95 7.85 -6.58 -5.47
CA LEU A 95 6.44 -6.64 -5.80
C LEU A 95 5.67 -5.68 -4.90
N ILE A 96 4.74 -4.96 -5.53
CA ILE A 96 3.75 -4.13 -4.87
C ILE A 96 2.41 -4.77 -5.22
N GLU A 97 1.71 -5.26 -4.21
CA GLU A 97 0.41 -5.90 -4.36
C GLU A 97 -0.65 -5.04 -3.67
N VAL A 98 -1.78 -4.83 -4.35
CA VAL A 98 -2.96 -4.19 -3.77
C VAL A 98 -3.99 -5.29 -3.55
N ASP A 99 -4.15 -5.73 -2.31
CA ASP A 99 -4.99 -6.89 -1.96
C ASP A 99 -6.42 -6.53 -1.54
N ASN A 100 -6.66 -5.25 -1.22
CA ASN A 100 -7.98 -4.75 -0.88
C ASN A 100 -8.32 -3.42 -1.56
N LEU A 101 -9.02 -3.50 -2.69
CA LEU A 101 -9.48 -2.34 -3.45
C LEU A 101 -10.57 -1.53 -2.73
N SER A 102 -11.18 -2.04 -1.65
CA SER A 102 -12.17 -1.30 -0.87
C SER A 102 -11.54 -0.28 0.09
N GLN A 103 -10.22 -0.21 0.18
CA GLN A 103 -9.49 0.64 1.12
C GLN A 103 -8.66 1.75 0.43
N ILE A 104 -8.66 1.79 -0.90
CA ILE A 104 -7.75 2.61 -1.69
C ILE A 104 -8.41 3.11 -2.99
N VAL A 105 -8.04 4.30 -3.42
CA VAL A 105 -8.36 4.83 -4.75
C VAL A 105 -7.13 4.72 -5.64
N LEU A 106 -7.28 4.15 -6.82
CA LEU A 106 -6.21 4.01 -7.81
C LEU A 106 -6.52 4.83 -9.06
N LYS A 107 -5.49 5.56 -9.49
CA LYS A 107 -5.48 6.36 -10.71
C LYS A 107 -4.45 5.85 -11.70
N TYR A 108 -4.72 6.08 -12.98
CA TYR A 108 -3.77 5.92 -14.07
C TYR A 108 -3.94 7.07 -15.06
N LYS A 109 -2.85 7.79 -15.35
CA LYS A 109 -2.85 9.03 -16.13
C LYS A 109 -3.92 10.01 -15.62
N GLU A 110 -3.93 10.24 -14.31
CA GLU A 110 -4.86 11.13 -13.59
C GLU A 110 -6.34 10.69 -13.57
N LYS A 111 -6.68 9.58 -14.21
CA LYS A 111 -8.04 9.05 -14.24
C LYS A 111 -8.22 7.96 -13.20
N ILE A 112 -9.27 8.05 -12.40
CA ILE A 112 -9.63 7.01 -11.42
C ILE A 112 -10.15 5.80 -12.18
N PHE A 113 -9.55 4.62 -11.92
CA PHE A 113 -10.02 3.35 -12.47
C PHE A 113 -10.51 2.38 -11.39
N SER A 114 -10.15 2.62 -10.12
CA SER A 114 -10.64 1.85 -8.97
C SER A 114 -10.85 2.78 -7.78
N GLU A 115 -12.00 2.69 -7.13
CA GLU A 115 -12.33 3.42 -5.91
C GLU A 115 -13.29 2.60 -5.03
N PRO A 116 -13.27 2.78 -3.70
CA PRO A 116 -14.15 2.03 -2.81
C PRO A 116 -15.62 2.27 -3.12
N GLY A 117 -16.39 1.18 -3.24
CA GLY A 117 -17.84 1.25 -3.47
C GLY A 117 -18.26 1.49 -4.92
N ALA A 118 -17.32 1.69 -5.86
CA ALA A 118 -17.65 1.65 -7.28
C ALA A 118 -17.93 0.20 -7.72
N GLU A 119 -19.01 -0.01 -8.47
CA GLU A 119 -19.22 -1.27 -9.18
C GLU A 119 -18.07 -1.47 -10.19
N VAL A 120 -17.27 -2.51 -9.97
CA VAL A 120 -16.22 -2.95 -10.88
C VAL A 120 -16.91 -3.61 -12.07
N SER A 121 -17.01 -2.91 -13.19
CA SER A 121 -17.38 -3.54 -14.47
C SER A 121 -16.12 -3.82 -15.28
N MET A 122 -16.08 -5.00 -15.94
CA MET A 122 -15.02 -5.34 -16.90
C MET A 122 -14.85 -4.24 -17.97
N ASP A 123 -15.94 -3.56 -18.33
CA ASP A 123 -15.92 -2.46 -19.31
C ASP A 123 -14.99 -1.30 -18.92
N LYS A 124 -14.93 -0.94 -17.62
CA LYS A 124 -14.01 0.11 -17.15
C LYS A 124 -12.56 -0.35 -17.24
N VAL A 125 -12.29 -1.62 -16.91
CA VAL A 125 -10.92 -2.17 -16.98
C VAL A 125 -10.42 -2.20 -18.43
N ASP A 126 -11.26 -2.61 -19.38
CA ASP A 126 -10.94 -2.63 -20.80
C ASP A 126 -10.73 -1.22 -21.38
N GLU A 127 -11.44 -0.20 -20.89
CA GLU A 127 -11.23 1.20 -21.29
C GLU A 127 -9.83 1.71 -20.88
N PHE A 128 -9.33 1.30 -19.72
CA PHE A 128 -8.06 1.80 -19.16
C PHE A 128 -6.84 1.02 -19.61
N PHE A 129 -6.95 -0.31 -19.68
CA PHE A 129 -5.81 -1.20 -19.94
C PHE A 129 -5.84 -1.80 -21.36
N GLY A 130 -6.94 -1.60 -22.10
CA GLY A 130 -7.21 -2.28 -23.36
C GLY A 130 -7.72 -3.70 -23.13
N SER A 131 -8.37 -4.29 -24.14
CA SER A 131 -8.85 -5.66 -24.06
C SER A 131 -7.69 -6.60 -23.72
N THR A 132 -7.75 -7.22 -22.54
CA THR A 132 -6.77 -8.22 -22.08
C THR A 132 -6.98 -9.55 -22.81
N HIS A 133 -6.89 -9.54 -24.15
CA HIS A 133 -6.82 -10.78 -24.91
C HIS A 133 -5.45 -11.41 -24.68
N PRO A 134 -5.35 -12.62 -24.11
CA PRO A 134 -4.14 -13.40 -24.28
C PRO A 134 -3.99 -13.63 -25.78
N GLY A 135 -2.98 -13.01 -26.39
CA GLY A 135 -2.63 -13.26 -27.79
C GLY A 135 -2.41 -14.75 -28.00
N GLY A 136 -3.00 -15.29 -29.07
CA GLY A 136 -2.93 -16.70 -29.44
C GLY A 136 -1.58 -17.16 -29.96
#